data_AF-A0A429D1U6-F1
#
_entry.id   AF-A0A429D1U6-F1
#
_cell.length_a   1.000
_cell.length_b   1.000
_cell.length_c   1.000
_cell.angle_alpha   90.00
_cell.angle_beta   90.00
_cell.angle_gamma   90.00
#
_symmetry.space_group_name_H-M   'P 1'
#
loop_
_entity.id
_entity.type
_entity.pdbx_description
1 polymer ?
#
loop_
_entity_poly.entity_id
_entity_poly.type
_entity_poly.pdbx_seq_one_letter_code
_entity_poly.pdbx_strand_id
1 'polypeptide(L)'
;QGLAPGGTAVLNADDPRVSAMRALTDGPVLTFGHAGHADVRVGDLTLDRHGRPTFTLHTAGASARVALPLVGAHQALNAAAAAAAALAAGIPLTTAAAALGTVALSRWRMEPRDLACGATLLNDSYNANPDSARAALDALAAIEGGRRIAVLGTMLELGADSEAEHRAVGAYAAARADVVVAVGEGARPIA
;
A
#
# COMPACT_ATOMS: atom_id res chain seq x y z
N GLN A 1 8.88 21.92 3.85
CA GLN A 1 8.46 23.32 3.61
C GLN A 1 7.15 23.32 2.83
N GLY A 2 6.18 24.16 3.21
CA GLY A 2 4.86 24.24 2.55
C GLY A 2 3.65 24.00 3.48
N LEU A 3 3.86 23.65 4.75
CA LEU A 3 2.78 23.59 5.75
C LEU A 3 2.39 24.99 6.19
N ALA A 4 1.09 25.20 6.43
CA ALA A 4 0.61 26.40 7.11
C ALA A 4 1.18 26.48 8.53
N PRO A 5 1.31 27.68 9.12
CA PRO A 5 1.74 27.83 10.51
C PRO A 5 0.93 26.95 11.47
N GLY A 6 1.60 26.16 12.29
CA GLY A 6 0.96 25.20 13.22
C GLY A 6 0.48 23.89 12.56
N GLY A 7 0.65 23.71 11.25
CA GLY A 7 0.32 22.48 10.56
C GLY A 7 1.17 21.29 11.01
N THR A 8 0.55 20.12 11.11
CA THR A 8 1.22 18.88 11.51
C THR A 8 1.75 18.14 10.27
N ALA A 9 3.02 17.76 10.28
CA ALA A 9 3.55 16.84 9.27
C ALA A 9 3.24 15.39 9.64
N VAL A 10 2.72 14.63 8.69
CA VAL A 10 2.48 13.19 8.86
C VAL A 10 3.56 12.42 8.10
N LEU A 11 4.41 11.69 8.81
CA LEU A 11 5.61 11.06 8.26
C LEU A 11 5.63 9.54 8.46
N ASN A 12 6.11 8.80 7.46
CA ASN A 12 6.32 7.36 7.58
C ASN A 12 7.57 7.09 8.45
N ALA A 13 7.39 6.42 9.58
CA ALA A 13 8.47 6.03 10.49
C ALA A 13 9.33 4.89 9.95
N ASP A 14 8.80 4.07 9.03
CA ASP A 14 9.48 2.91 8.47
C ASP A 14 10.47 3.28 7.36
N ASP A 15 10.33 4.48 6.77
CA ASP A 15 11.19 4.98 5.70
C ASP A 15 12.17 6.02 6.26
N PRO A 16 13.49 5.73 6.29
CA PRO A 16 14.49 6.66 6.80
C PRO A 16 14.55 8.00 6.05
N ARG A 17 14.26 8.01 4.74
CA ARG A 17 14.26 9.23 3.92
C ARG A 17 13.07 10.10 4.28
N VAL A 18 11.90 9.50 4.52
CA VAL A 18 10.69 10.22 4.95
C VAL A 18 10.82 10.68 6.39
N SER A 19 11.31 9.84 7.29
CA SER A 19 11.54 10.18 8.69
C SER A 19 12.52 11.35 8.84
N ALA A 20 13.58 11.40 8.02
CA ALA A 20 14.52 12.52 7.97
C ALA A 20 13.88 13.86 7.58
N MET A 21 12.71 13.84 6.92
CA MET A 21 11.95 15.07 6.60
C MET A 21 11.43 15.79 7.85
N ARG A 22 11.51 15.19 9.04
CA ARG A 22 11.29 15.88 10.32
C ARG A 22 12.07 17.19 10.41
N ALA A 23 13.29 17.23 9.86
CA ALA A 23 14.14 18.43 9.87
C ALA A 23 13.62 19.56 8.94
N LEU A 24 12.62 19.30 8.09
CA LEU A 24 12.06 20.26 7.13
C LEU A 24 10.83 21.02 7.67
N THR A 25 10.47 20.81 8.94
CA THR A 25 9.35 21.46 9.62
C THR A 25 9.69 21.77 11.07
N ASP A 26 9.35 22.98 11.50
CA ASP A 26 9.41 23.40 12.92
C ASP A 26 8.10 23.09 13.65
N GLY A 27 7.06 22.66 12.92
CA GLY A 27 5.75 22.33 13.45
C GLY A 27 5.66 20.93 14.07
N PRO A 28 4.46 20.56 14.58
CA PRO A 28 4.21 19.22 15.10
C PRO A 28 4.45 18.16 14.04
N VAL A 29 4.89 16.98 14.48
CA VAL A 29 5.03 15.80 13.64
C VAL A 29 4.32 14.65 14.29
N LEU A 30 3.60 13.89 13.46
CA LEU A 30 2.96 12.64 13.85
C LEU A 30 3.39 11.57 12.87
N THR A 31 3.82 10.44 13.39
CA THR A 31 4.40 9.35 12.61
C THR A 31 3.47 8.16 12.48
N PHE A 32 3.55 7.44 11.36
CA PHE A 32 2.83 6.20 11.14
C PHE A 32 3.78 5.11 10.65
N GLY A 33 3.46 3.83 10.91
CA GLY A 33 4.33 2.74 10.47
C GLY A 33 4.08 1.41 11.19
N HIS A 34 4.94 0.44 10.89
CA HIS A 34 5.10 -0.80 11.66
C HIS A 34 6.11 -0.64 12.80
N ALA A 35 7.03 0.31 12.68
CA ALA A 35 8.06 0.57 13.66
C ALA A 35 7.49 0.82 15.06
N GLY A 36 8.15 0.26 16.08
CA GLY A 36 7.70 0.33 17.48
C GLY A 36 7.62 1.76 18.04
N HIS A 37 8.29 2.73 17.40
CA HIS A 37 8.32 4.13 17.78
C HIS A 37 7.36 5.02 16.97
N ALA A 38 6.53 4.44 16.08
CA ALA A 38 5.52 5.18 15.34
C ALA A 38 4.36 5.60 16.26
N ASP A 39 3.86 6.83 16.10
CA ASP A 39 2.73 7.36 16.89
C ASP A 39 1.41 6.65 16.55
N VAL A 40 1.24 6.26 15.28
CA VAL A 40 0.14 5.42 14.78
C VAL A 40 0.74 4.14 14.19
N ARG A 41 0.74 3.09 14.99
CA ARG A 41 1.38 1.82 14.64
C ARG A 41 0.37 0.80 14.13
N VAL A 42 0.72 0.10 13.05
CA VAL A 42 -0.02 -1.08 12.56
C VAL A 42 0.46 -2.33 13.31
N GLY A 43 -0.48 -3.04 13.94
CA GLY A 43 -0.28 -4.32 14.61
C GLY A 43 -1.30 -5.38 14.18
N ASP A 44 -1.07 -6.63 14.56
CA ASP A 44 -1.99 -7.77 14.38
C ASP A 44 -2.56 -7.92 12.96
N LEU A 45 -1.73 -7.64 11.95
CA LEU A 45 -2.14 -7.69 10.55
C LEU A 45 -2.36 -9.14 10.11
N THR A 46 -3.56 -9.39 9.61
CA THR A 46 -3.98 -10.66 9.01
C THR A 46 -4.71 -10.37 7.70
N LEU A 47 -4.66 -11.31 6.76
CA LEU A 47 -5.40 -11.21 5.50
C LEU A 47 -6.49 -12.28 5.48
N ASP A 48 -7.67 -11.93 4.95
CA ASP A 48 -8.68 -12.93 4.62
C ASP A 48 -8.35 -13.65 3.31
N ARG A 49 -9.16 -14.64 2.92
CA ARG A 49 -8.98 -15.40 1.67
C ARG A 49 -9.00 -14.54 0.39
N HIS A 50 -9.55 -13.33 0.47
CA HIS A 50 -9.61 -12.36 -0.62
C HIS A 50 -8.46 -11.34 -0.56
N GLY A 51 -7.47 -11.55 0.32
CA GLY A 51 -6.34 -10.65 0.50
C GLY A 51 -6.69 -9.33 1.18
N ARG A 52 -7.85 -9.23 1.85
CA ARG A 52 -8.29 -8.01 2.54
C ARG A 52 -7.72 -7.96 3.95
N PRO A 53 -7.08 -6.86 4.37
CA PRO A 53 -6.41 -6.81 5.66
C PRO A 53 -7.38 -6.50 6.80
N THR A 54 -7.22 -7.23 7.90
CA THR A 54 -7.70 -6.86 9.23
C THR A 54 -6.50 -6.66 10.14
N PHE A 55 -6.46 -5.53 10.84
CA PHE A 55 -5.33 -5.12 11.68
C PHE A 55 -5.80 -4.25 12.85
N THR A 56 -4.89 -3.97 13.77
CA THR A 56 -5.10 -3.04 14.88
C THR A 56 -4.24 -1.79 14.66
N LEU A 57 -4.84 -0.61 14.73
CA LEU A 57 -4.10 0.65 14.85
C LEU A 57 -3.88 0.94 16.33
N HIS A 58 -2.64 1.23 16.70
CA HIS A 58 -2.26 1.58 18.07
C HIS A 58 -1.74 3.01 18.13
N THR A 59 -2.14 3.75 19.15
CA THR A 59 -1.53 5.01 19.58
C THR A 59 -1.15 4.92 21.05
N ALA A 60 -0.53 5.96 21.60
CA ALA A 60 -0.17 5.99 23.02
C ALA A 60 -1.36 5.84 23.98
N GLY A 61 -2.56 6.29 23.57
CA GLY A 61 -3.74 6.32 24.44
C GLY A 61 -4.91 5.45 24.00
N ALA A 62 -4.84 4.82 22.83
CA ALA A 62 -5.95 4.05 22.28
C ALA A 62 -5.48 2.97 21.30
N SER A 63 -6.35 1.99 21.08
CA SER A 63 -6.21 1.05 19.97
C SER A 63 -7.57 0.83 19.32
N ALA A 64 -7.59 0.68 18.00
CA ALA A 64 -8.82 0.40 17.27
C ALA A 64 -8.56 -0.67 16.20
N ARG A 65 -9.42 -1.68 16.15
CA ARG A 65 -9.39 -2.72 15.11
C ARG A 65 -10.03 -2.17 13.83
N VAL A 66 -9.38 -2.43 12.70
CA VAL A 66 -9.83 -2.03 11.37
C VAL A 66 -9.95 -3.29 10.53
N ALA A 67 -11.11 -3.47 9.89
CA ALA A 67 -11.29 -4.42 8.80
C ALA A 67 -11.45 -3.59 7.52
N LEU A 68 -10.45 -3.64 6.65
CA LEU A 68 -10.38 -2.77 5.49
C LEU A 68 -10.97 -3.48 4.27
N PRO A 69 -11.95 -2.90 3.56
CA PRO A 69 -12.57 -3.53 2.39
C PRO A 69 -11.71 -3.45 1.12
N LEU A 70 -10.39 -3.28 1.27
CA LEU A 70 -9.43 -3.08 0.18
C LEU A 70 -8.47 -4.27 0.10
N VAL A 71 -7.96 -4.57 -1.09
CA VAL A 71 -7.06 -5.72 -1.30
C VAL A 71 -5.61 -5.29 -1.08
N GLY A 72 -4.87 -6.10 -0.32
CA GLY A 72 -3.42 -5.99 -0.14
C GLY A 72 -3.00 -5.52 1.26
N ALA A 73 -1.99 -6.20 1.82
CA ALA A 73 -1.41 -5.89 3.14
C ALA A 73 -0.90 -4.45 3.25
N HIS A 74 -0.32 -3.91 2.16
CA HIS A 74 0.22 -2.56 2.09
C HIS A 74 -0.84 -1.48 2.39
N GLN A 75 -2.14 -1.79 2.21
CA GLN A 75 -3.21 -0.87 2.53
C GLN A 75 -3.35 -0.59 4.04
N ALA A 76 -2.84 -1.47 4.90
CA ALA A 76 -2.79 -1.21 6.33
C ALA A 76 -1.87 -0.01 6.67
N LEU A 77 -0.74 0.12 5.97
CA LEU A 77 0.17 1.25 6.13
C LEU A 77 -0.45 2.55 5.58
N ASN A 78 -1.14 2.48 4.43
CA ASN A 78 -1.92 3.62 3.90
C ASN A 78 -3.03 4.05 4.86
N ALA A 79 -3.72 3.10 5.48
CA ALA A 79 -4.76 3.36 6.47
C ALA A 79 -4.17 4.00 7.74
N ALA A 80 -2.98 3.59 8.19
CA ALA A 80 -2.27 4.23 9.29
C ALA A 80 -1.89 5.68 8.96
N ALA A 81 -1.43 5.96 7.74
CA ALA A 81 -1.17 7.33 7.27
C ALA A 81 -2.44 8.19 7.29
N ALA A 82 -3.56 7.65 6.81
CA ALA A 82 -4.85 8.34 6.83
C ALA A 82 -5.36 8.58 8.26
N ALA A 83 -5.21 7.61 9.16
CA ALA A 83 -5.56 7.76 10.57
C ALA A 83 -4.67 8.79 11.28
N ALA A 84 -3.38 8.81 10.97
CA ALA A 84 -2.43 9.81 11.44
C ALA A 84 -2.84 11.24 11.03
N ALA A 85 -3.23 11.43 9.76
CA ALA A 85 -3.77 12.70 9.29
C ALA A 85 -5.11 13.07 9.96
N ALA A 86 -6.00 12.10 10.19
CA ALA A 86 -7.26 12.34 10.89
C ALA A 86 -7.03 12.78 12.36
N LEU A 87 -6.11 12.12 13.06
CA LEU A 87 -5.71 12.49 14.43
C LEU A 87 -5.11 13.89 14.49
N ALA A 88 -4.25 14.24 13.53
CA ALA A 88 -3.70 15.58 13.41
C ALA A 88 -4.79 16.66 13.21
N ALA A 89 -5.93 16.27 12.62
CA ALA A 89 -7.12 17.12 12.47
C ALA A 89 -8.09 17.05 13.66
N GLY A 90 -7.73 16.36 14.75
CA GLY A 90 -8.54 16.24 15.97
C GLY A 90 -9.64 15.17 15.92
N ILE A 91 -9.63 14.28 14.92
CA ILE A 91 -10.59 13.18 14.81
C ILE A 91 -10.12 12.02 15.71
N PRO A 92 -10.97 11.49 16.61
CA PRO A 92 -10.59 10.35 17.45
C PRO A 92 -10.23 9.09 16.63
N LEU A 93 -9.29 8.30 17.14
CA LEU A 93 -8.83 7.07 16.49
C LEU A 93 -9.98 6.10 16.16
N THR A 94 -10.94 5.95 17.09
CA THR A 94 -12.10 5.06 16.90
C THR A 94 -12.99 5.53 15.75
N THR A 95 -13.19 6.84 15.60
CA THR A 95 -13.93 7.44 14.48
C THR A 95 -13.19 7.23 13.16
N ALA A 96 -11.87 7.47 13.13
CA ALA A 96 -11.05 7.23 11.94
C ALA A 96 -11.07 5.74 11.53
N ALA A 97 -10.91 4.83 12.49
CA ALA A 97 -10.94 3.38 12.27
C ALA A 97 -12.29 2.90 11.72
N ALA A 98 -13.41 3.41 12.26
CA ALA A 98 -14.74 3.10 11.75
C ALA A 98 -14.93 3.57 10.31
N ALA A 99 -14.49 4.79 9.98
CA ALA A 99 -14.58 5.34 8.63
C ALA A 99 -13.69 4.60 7.61
N LEU A 100 -12.51 4.13 8.04
CA LEU A 100 -11.64 3.30 7.20
C LEU A 100 -12.35 2.00 6.78
N GLY A 101 -13.17 1.41 7.66
CA GLY A 101 -13.95 0.21 7.35
C GLY A 101 -15.01 0.38 6.26
N THR A 102 -15.32 1.63 5.86
CA THR A 102 -16.35 1.93 4.84
C THR A 102 -15.76 2.50 3.55
N VAL A 103 -14.43 2.51 3.41
CA VAL A 103 -13.77 3.13 2.26
C VAL A 103 -14.01 2.35 0.96
N ALA A 104 -14.07 3.06 -0.15
CA ALA A 104 -13.96 2.48 -1.49
C ALA A 104 -12.82 3.18 -2.22
N LEU A 105 -11.95 2.41 -2.89
CA LEU A 105 -10.87 2.98 -3.70
C LEU A 105 -11.41 3.54 -5.02
N SER A 106 -10.63 4.44 -5.61
CA SER A 106 -10.85 4.86 -6.99
C SER A 106 -10.63 3.71 -7.96
N ARG A 107 -11.22 3.84 -9.15
CA ARG A 107 -11.08 2.86 -10.24
C ARG A 107 -9.61 2.55 -10.50
N TRP A 108 -9.35 1.29 -10.85
CA TRP A 108 -8.03 0.79 -11.27
C TRP A 108 -6.94 0.81 -10.18
N ARG A 109 -7.33 0.74 -8.90
CA ARG A 109 -6.42 0.56 -7.76
C ARG A 109 -6.77 -0.71 -7.00
N MET A 110 -6.12 -1.82 -7.36
CA MET A 110 -6.41 -3.15 -6.83
C MET A 110 -7.92 -3.50 -6.84
N GLU A 111 -8.61 -3.10 -7.91
CA GLU A 111 -10.07 -3.24 -8.04
C GLU A 111 -10.44 -4.69 -8.43
N PRO A 112 -11.06 -5.49 -7.55
CA PRO A 112 -11.46 -6.86 -7.90
C PRO A 112 -12.69 -6.84 -8.83
N ARG A 113 -12.65 -7.68 -9.87
CA ARG A 113 -13.76 -7.91 -10.79
C ARG A 113 -13.89 -9.39 -11.12
N ASP A 114 -15.07 -9.94 -10.89
CA ASP A 114 -15.36 -11.30 -11.32
C ASP A 114 -15.60 -11.33 -12.83
N LEU A 115 -14.95 -12.26 -13.51
CA LEU A 115 -15.07 -12.47 -14.94
C LEU A 115 -16.05 -13.62 -15.22
N ALA A 116 -16.71 -13.57 -16.38
CA ALA A 116 -17.69 -14.59 -16.79
C ALA A 116 -17.12 -16.01 -16.89
N CYS A 117 -15.79 -16.15 -17.06
CA CYS A 117 -15.08 -17.42 -17.06
C CYS A 117 -14.78 -17.98 -15.64
N GLY A 118 -15.24 -17.31 -14.58
CA GLY A 118 -15.01 -17.71 -13.19
C GLY A 118 -13.67 -17.27 -12.60
N ALA A 119 -12.86 -16.52 -13.34
CA ALA A 119 -11.63 -15.91 -12.82
C ALA A 119 -11.92 -14.57 -12.13
N THR A 120 -11.07 -14.19 -11.18
CA THR A 120 -11.07 -12.85 -10.58
C THR A 120 -9.94 -12.02 -11.21
N LEU A 121 -10.30 -10.86 -11.76
CA LEU A 121 -9.35 -9.86 -12.23
C LEU A 121 -9.09 -8.85 -11.10
N LEU A 122 -7.83 -8.66 -10.74
CA LEU A 122 -7.40 -7.51 -9.94
C LEU A 122 -6.94 -6.41 -10.91
N ASN A 123 -7.74 -5.37 -11.06
CA ASN A 123 -7.41 -4.25 -11.93
C ASN A 123 -6.63 -3.18 -11.15
N ASP A 124 -5.31 -3.15 -11.36
CA ASP A 124 -4.39 -2.14 -10.81
C ASP A 124 -3.69 -1.33 -11.93
N SER A 125 -4.46 -0.98 -12.98
CA SER A 125 -3.90 -0.44 -14.24
C SER A 125 -3.75 1.08 -14.29
N TYR A 126 -3.84 1.81 -13.16
CA TYR A 126 -3.73 3.27 -13.18
C TYR A 126 -2.30 3.77 -13.37
N ASN A 127 -1.37 3.28 -12.55
CA ASN A 127 0.04 3.65 -12.58
C ASN A 127 0.88 2.52 -11.96
N ALA A 128 2.15 2.41 -12.33
CA ALA A 128 3.06 1.42 -11.79
C ALA A 128 4.46 2.02 -11.53
N ASN A 129 4.98 1.76 -10.33
CA ASN A 129 6.39 1.90 -9.98
C ASN A 129 6.86 0.60 -9.31
N PRO A 130 8.17 0.42 -9.06
CA PRO A 130 8.69 -0.83 -8.53
C PRO A 130 8.07 -1.26 -7.19
N ASP A 131 7.83 -0.32 -6.27
CA ASP A 131 7.25 -0.61 -4.96
C ASP A 131 5.76 -0.97 -5.06
N SER A 132 4.99 -0.25 -5.87
CA SER A 132 3.58 -0.55 -6.11
C SER A 132 3.42 -1.89 -6.83
N ALA A 133 4.29 -2.21 -7.79
CA ALA A 133 4.28 -3.49 -8.50
C ALA A 133 4.58 -4.65 -7.54
N ARG A 134 5.58 -4.52 -6.65
CA ARG A 134 5.87 -5.51 -5.60
C ARG A 134 4.66 -5.71 -4.67
N ALA A 135 4.06 -4.62 -4.21
CA ALA A 135 2.85 -4.65 -3.38
C ALA A 135 1.64 -5.31 -4.07
N ALA A 136 1.45 -5.09 -5.37
CA ALA A 136 0.40 -5.73 -6.15
C ALA A 136 0.65 -7.24 -6.31
N LEU A 137 1.91 -7.64 -6.52
CA LEU A 137 2.31 -9.06 -6.60
C LEU A 137 2.15 -9.78 -5.26
N ASP A 138 2.48 -9.13 -4.14
CA ASP A 138 2.23 -9.69 -2.81
C ASP A 138 0.72 -9.85 -2.55
N ALA A 139 -0.09 -8.89 -2.97
CA ALA A 139 -1.54 -8.97 -2.87
C ALA A 139 -2.11 -10.12 -3.74
N LEU A 140 -1.61 -10.30 -4.97
CA LEU A 140 -1.96 -11.42 -5.84
C LEU A 140 -1.60 -12.78 -5.20
N ALA A 141 -0.41 -12.88 -4.60
CA ALA A 141 0.04 -14.10 -3.94
C ALA A 141 -0.80 -14.45 -2.70
N ALA A 142 -1.25 -13.44 -1.95
CA ALA A 142 -2.02 -13.62 -0.72
C ALA A 142 -3.48 -14.04 -0.95
N ILE A 143 -4.05 -13.81 -2.13
CA ILE A 143 -5.40 -14.25 -2.45
C ILE A 143 -5.42 -15.77 -2.63
N GLU A 144 -6.38 -16.41 -1.96
CA GLU A 144 -6.65 -17.82 -2.17
C GLU A 144 -7.22 -18.02 -3.58
N GLY A 145 -6.58 -18.87 -4.37
CA GLY A 145 -6.97 -19.14 -5.73
C GLY A 145 -6.18 -20.30 -6.31
N GLY A 146 -6.58 -20.70 -7.51
CA GLY A 146 -5.83 -21.67 -8.30
C GLY A 146 -4.61 -21.00 -8.94
N ARG A 147 -4.71 -20.75 -10.25
CA ARG A 147 -3.61 -20.19 -11.04
C ARG A 147 -3.55 -18.67 -10.92
N ARG A 148 -2.38 -18.14 -10.58
CA ARG A 148 -2.07 -16.71 -10.47
C ARG A 148 -1.35 -16.24 -11.73
N ILE A 149 -1.86 -15.18 -12.34
CA ILE A 149 -1.31 -14.60 -13.57
C ILE A 149 -1.02 -13.12 -13.31
N ALA A 150 0.24 -12.73 -13.42
CA ALA A 150 0.66 -11.33 -13.37
C ALA A 150 0.80 -10.79 -14.80
N VAL A 151 0.01 -9.77 -15.14
CA VAL A 151 0.13 -9.06 -16.43
C VAL A 151 0.71 -7.69 -16.15
N LEU A 152 1.95 -7.46 -16.58
CA LEU A 152 2.77 -6.32 -16.18
C LEU A 152 3.17 -5.49 -17.41
N GLY A 153 2.98 -4.18 -17.32
CA GLY A 153 3.41 -3.21 -18.32
C GLY A 153 4.68 -2.46 -17.93
N THR A 154 5.08 -1.51 -18.78
CA THR A 154 6.24 -0.66 -18.52
C THR A 154 6.00 0.27 -17.32
N MET A 155 6.93 0.27 -16.36
CA MET A 155 7.02 1.27 -15.29
C MET A 155 7.75 2.51 -15.81
N LEU A 156 7.17 3.70 -15.57
CA LEU A 156 7.66 4.97 -16.10
C LEU A 156 8.53 5.72 -15.08
N GLU A 157 9.23 6.77 -15.53
CA GLU A 157 10.01 7.68 -14.68
C GLU A 157 11.18 7.05 -13.91
N LEU A 158 11.71 5.92 -14.41
CA LEU A 158 12.83 5.20 -13.77
C LEU A 158 14.23 5.63 -14.23
N GLY A 159 14.31 6.47 -15.27
CA GLY A 159 15.58 6.95 -15.81
C GLY A 159 16.53 5.81 -16.19
N ALA A 160 17.80 5.91 -15.75
CA ALA A 160 18.84 4.94 -16.05
C ALA A 160 18.62 3.56 -15.38
N ASP A 161 17.85 3.51 -14.29
CA ASP A 161 17.61 2.28 -13.53
C ASP A 161 16.46 1.44 -14.11
N SER A 162 15.81 1.91 -15.19
CA SER A 162 14.63 1.28 -15.78
C SER A 162 14.81 -0.21 -16.04
N GLU A 163 15.86 -0.63 -16.75
CA GLU A 163 16.07 -2.05 -17.06
C GLU A 163 16.26 -2.89 -15.80
N ALA A 164 17.07 -2.40 -14.86
CA ALA A 164 17.39 -3.11 -13.63
C ALA A 164 16.14 -3.30 -12.75
N GLU A 165 15.32 -2.25 -12.61
CA GLU A 165 14.08 -2.31 -11.83
C GLU A 165 13.02 -3.21 -12.48
N HIS A 166 12.86 -3.18 -13.82
CA HIS A 166 11.97 -4.11 -14.52
C HIS A 166 12.41 -5.56 -14.31
N ARG A 167 13.71 -5.84 -14.39
CA ARG A 167 14.26 -7.18 -14.13
C ARG A 167 14.05 -7.63 -12.68
N ALA A 168 14.24 -6.71 -11.73
CA ALA A 168 13.99 -6.97 -10.31
C ALA A 168 12.51 -7.30 -10.03
N VAL A 169 11.59 -6.56 -10.65
CA VAL A 169 10.14 -6.85 -10.55
C VAL A 169 9.80 -8.19 -11.22
N GLY A 170 10.38 -8.51 -12.37
CA GLY A 170 10.23 -9.81 -13.03
C GLY A 170 10.65 -10.98 -12.15
N ALA A 171 11.85 -10.90 -11.56
CA ALA A 171 12.33 -11.91 -10.61
C ALA A 171 11.43 -12.03 -9.37
N TYR A 172 10.91 -10.90 -8.86
CA TYR A 172 9.97 -10.88 -7.74
C TYR A 172 8.63 -11.55 -8.10
N ALA A 173 8.14 -11.32 -9.32
CA ALA A 173 6.90 -11.87 -9.85
C ALA A 173 6.97 -13.38 -10.06
N ALA A 174 8.11 -13.90 -10.53
CA ALA A 174 8.33 -15.33 -10.75
C ALA A 174 8.16 -16.19 -9.47
N ALA A 175 8.34 -15.61 -8.29
CA ALA A 175 8.12 -16.28 -7.01
C ALA A 175 6.67 -16.20 -6.49
N ARG A 176 5.79 -15.45 -7.17
CA ARG A 176 4.44 -15.05 -6.67
C ARG A 176 3.31 -15.34 -7.65
N ALA A 177 3.63 -15.51 -8.93
CA ALA A 177 2.68 -15.84 -9.98
C ALA A 177 3.13 -17.11 -10.71
N ASP A 178 2.16 -17.91 -11.15
CA ASP A 178 2.42 -19.11 -11.97
C ASP A 178 2.73 -18.72 -13.43
N VAL A 179 2.28 -17.54 -13.85
CA VAL A 179 2.52 -16.97 -15.18
C VAL A 179 2.79 -15.48 -15.03
N VAL A 180 3.85 -15.02 -15.69
CA VAL A 180 4.16 -13.61 -15.86
C VAL A 180 4.03 -13.28 -17.34
N VAL A 181 3.20 -12.28 -17.65
CA VAL A 181 3.01 -11.74 -19.00
C VAL A 181 3.50 -10.31 -19.00
N ALA A 182 4.63 -10.06 -19.65
CA ALA A 182 5.12 -8.70 -19.87
C ALA A 182 4.51 -8.12 -21.16
N VAL A 183 3.99 -6.89 -21.11
CA VAL A 183 3.34 -6.23 -22.24
C VAL A 183 4.01 -4.88 -22.52
N GLY A 184 4.54 -4.73 -23.74
CA GLY A 184 5.21 -3.52 -24.21
C GLY A 184 6.74 -3.64 -24.21
N GLU A 185 7.40 -2.90 -25.10
CA GLU A 185 8.86 -2.94 -25.30
C GLU A 185 9.64 -2.64 -24.01
N GLY A 186 9.22 -1.62 -23.25
CA GLY A 186 9.88 -1.26 -21.99
C GLY A 186 9.70 -2.29 -20.88
N ALA A 187 8.66 -3.13 -20.96
CA ALA A 187 8.41 -4.21 -20.02
C ALA A 187 9.21 -5.48 -20.34
N ARG A 188 9.88 -5.56 -21.49
CA ARG A 188 10.62 -6.75 -21.92
C ARG A 188 11.58 -7.31 -20.86
N PRO A 189 12.31 -6.51 -20.05
CA PRO A 189 13.20 -7.05 -19.02
C PRO A 189 12.48 -7.75 -17.85
N ILE A 190 11.15 -7.67 -17.76
CA ILE A 190 10.35 -8.40 -16.75
C ILE A 190 10.35 -9.92 -17.01
N ALA A 191 10.47 -10.35 -18.27
CA ALA A 191 10.29 -11.74 -18.70
C ALA A 191 11.55 -12.36 -19.33
#